data_AF-A0A3D2IJS0-F1
#
_entry.id   AF-A0A3D2IJS0-F1
#
_cell.length_a   1.000
_cell.length_b   1.000
_cell.length_c   1.000
_cell.angle_alpha   90.00
_cell.angle_beta   90.00
_cell.angle_gamma   90.00
#
_symmetry.space_group_name_H-M   'P 1'
#
loop_
_entity.id
_entity.type
_entity.pdbx_description
1 polymer ?
#
loop_
_entity_poly.entity_id
_entity_poly.type
_entity_poly.pdbx_seq_one_letter_code
_entity_poly.pdbx_strand_id
1 'polypeptide(L)' 'ETQPGVIMEFEDHTRLEYVETIVKQMVVDAFEYRKRALKEIKFVGVEHQVTKCAATFAAAVLWYED' A
#
# COMPACT_ATOMS: atom_id res chain seq x y z
N GLU A 1 0.42 2.33 25.51
CA GLU A 1 1.44 1.66 24.67
C GLU A 1 1.27 2.10 23.23
N THR A 2 2.37 2.33 22.49
CA THR A 2 2.34 2.67 21.06
C THR A 2 2.34 1.40 20.22
N GLN A 3 1.57 1.39 19.14
CA GLN A 3 1.36 0.22 18.29
C GLN A 3 2.08 0.39 16.94
N PRO A 4 2.78 -0.62 16.38
CA PRO A 4 3.38 -0.52 15.04
C PRO A 4 2.34 -0.32 13.95
N GLY A 5 2.74 0.36 12.87
CA GLY A 5 1.96 0.47 11.64
C GLY A 5 1.87 -0.84 10.86
N VAL A 6 1.09 -0.83 9.79
CA VAL A 6 0.94 -1.95 8.85
C VAL A 6 1.28 -1.44 7.45
N ILE A 7 2.10 -2.20 6.72
CA ILE A 7 2.44 -1.95 5.32
C ILE A 7 1.71 -3.02 4.50
N MET A 8 1.05 -2.59 3.44
CA MET A 8 0.38 -3.46 2.47
C MET A 8 0.86 -3.11 1.07
N GLU A 9 0.85 -4.12 0.20
CA GLU A 9 1.18 -4.00 -1.22
C GLU A 9 0.09 -4.69 -2.03
N PHE A 10 -0.13 -4.20 -3.25
CA PHE A 10 -1.06 -4.77 -4.22
C PHE A 10 -0.70 -4.29 -5.63
N GLU A 11 -0.68 -5.22 -6.57
CA GLU A 11 -0.45 -5.00 -7.99
C GLU A 11 -1.54 -5.67 -8.86
N ASP A 12 -1.93 -5.00 -9.94
CA ASP A 12 -2.91 -5.53 -10.90
C ASP A 12 -2.76 -4.81 -12.26
N HIS A 13 -3.39 -5.33 -13.30
CA HIS A 13 -3.48 -4.75 -14.64
C HIS A 13 -4.62 -3.73 -14.80
N THR A 14 -5.29 -3.35 -13.70
CA THR A 14 -6.36 -2.34 -13.70
C THR A 14 -5.82 -0.92 -13.55
N ARG A 15 -6.71 0.08 -13.62
CA ARG A 15 -6.35 1.49 -13.42
C ARG A 15 -5.85 1.74 -11.99
N LEU A 16 -4.92 2.69 -11.85
CA LEU A 16 -4.29 3.04 -10.57
C LEU A 16 -5.31 3.29 -9.45
N GLU A 17 -6.41 3.99 -9.76
CA GLU A 17 -7.45 4.35 -8.80
C GLU A 17 -8.08 3.13 -8.09
N TYR A 18 -8.21 2.00 -8.79
CA TYR A 18 -8.76 0.78 -8.22
C TYR A 18 -7.72 0.05 -7.36
N VAL A 19 -6.47 -0.03 -7.84
CA VAL A 19 -5.34 -0.61 -7.09
C VAL A 19 -5.16 0.15 -5.76
N GLU A 20 -5.16 1.48 -5.81
CA GLU A 20 -5.06 2.32 -4.62
C GLU A 20 -6.24 2.15 -3.66
N THR A 21 -7.45 1.96 -4.18
CA THR A 21 -8.64 1.71 -3.35
C THR A 21 -8.53 0.37 -2.62
N ILE A 22 -8.09 -0.67 -3.32
CA ILE A 22 -7.94 -2.02 -2.77
C ILE A 22 -6.85 -2.05 -1.70
N VAL A 23 -5.65 -1.51 -1.97
CA VAL A 23 -4.55 -1.53 -0.99
C VAL A 23 -4.88 -0.72 0.27
N LYS A 24 -5.64 0.38 0.15
CA LYS A 24 -6.16 1.13 1.31
C LYS A 24 -7.11 0.28 2.14
N GLN A 25 -8.03 -0.44 1.49
CA GLN A 25 -8.95 -1.33 2.19
C GLN A 25 -8.21 -2.45 2.92
N MET A 26 -7.16 -3.02 2.33
CA MET A 26 -6.31 -4.02 2.99
C MET A 26 -5.69 -3.49 4.30
N VAL A 27 -5.30 -2.21 4.34
CA VAL A 27 -4.81 -1.57 5.58
C VAL A 27 -5.93 -1.44 6.61
N VAL A 28 -7.13 -1.03 6.20
CA VAL A 28 -8.31 -0.94 7.08
C VAL A 28 -8.62 -2.31 7.69
N ASP A 29 -8.79 -3.34 6.86
CA ASP A 29 -9.10 -4.71 7.29
C ASP A 29 -8.03 -5.26 8.25
N ALA A 30 -6.76 -4.94 7.99
CA ALA A 30 -5.65 -5.35 8.84
C ALA A 30 -5.66 -4.69 10.23
N PHE A 31 -6.10 -3.43 10.34
CA PHE A 31 -6.29 -2.77 11.62
C PHE A 31 -7.51 -3.30 12.36
N GLU A 32 -8.62 -3.54 11.66
CA GLU A 32 -9.84 -4.14 12.21
C GLU A 32 -9.58 -5.55 12.76
N TYR A 33 -8.89 -6.39 11.99
CA TYR A 33 -8.50 -7.74 12.41
C TYR A 33 -7.65 -7.73 13.69
N ARG A 34 -6.79 -6.72 13.86
CA ARG A 34 -5.94 -6.53 15.06
C ARG A 34 -6.66 -5.81 16.21
N LYS A 35 -7.92 -5.39 16.02
CA LYS A 35 -8.69 -4.57 16.96
C LYS A 35 -7.94 -3.28 17.36
N ARG A 36 -7.37 -2.60 16.36
CA ARG A 36 -6.58 -1.37 16.53
C ARG A 36 -7.27 -0.17 15.90
N ALA A 37 -7.12 1.01 16.52
CA ALA A 37 -7.57 2.26 15.92
C ALA A 37 -6.62 2.68 14.79
N LEU A 38 -7.18 2.97 13.62
CA LEU A 38 -6.44 3.48 12.47
C LEU A 38 -6.32 5.02 12.59
N LYS A 39 -5.08 5.54 12.55
CA LYS A 39 -4.80 6.98 12.63
C LYS A 39 -4.82 7.66 11.27
N GLU A 40 -4.03 7.13 10.34
CA GLU A 40 -3.87 7.67 8.99
C GLU A 40 -3.44 6.54 8.05
N ILE A 41 -3.70 6.72 6.75
CA ILE A 41 -3.14 5.88 5.69
C ILE A 41 -2.29 6.77 4.80
N LYS A 42 -1.02 6.41 4.64
CA LYS A 42 -0.13 6.95 3.60
C LYS A 42 0.01 5.88 2.52
N PHE A 43 -0.07 6.28 1.27
CA PHE A 43 0.01 5.38 0.13
C PHE A 43 0.75 6.04 -1.02
N VAL A 44 1.35 5.21 -1.88
CA VAL A 44 1.94 5.61 -3.14
C VAL A 44 1.59 4.53 -4.16
N GLY A 45 1.33 4.94 -5.39
CA GLY A 45 1.01 4.03 -6.48
C GLY A 45 1.57 4.54 -7.79
N VAL A 46 1.78 3.62 -8.73
CA VAL A 46 2.25 3.93 -10.08
C VAL A 46 1.53 3.03 -11.07
N GLU A 47 1.08 3.60 -12.19
CA GLU A 47 0.54 2.87 -13.33
C GLU A 47 1.47 3.03 -14.53
N HIS A 48 1.58 1.97 -15.33
CA HIS A 48 2.35 2.00 -16.56
C HIS A 48 1.59 1.27 -17.67
N GLN A 49 1.50 1.93 -18.84
CA GLN A 49 0.96 1.34 -20.05
C GLN A 49 2.08 0.62 -20.81
N VAL A 50 2.01 -0.70 -20.88
CA VAL A 50 3.07 -1.54 -21.47
C VAL A 50 3.25 -1.22 -22.96
N THR A 51 4.48 -0.86 -23.35
CA THR A 51 4.83 -0.62 -24.76
C THR A 51 5.45 -1.84 -25.44
N LYS A 52 6.29 -2.61 -24.73
CA LYS A 52 6.90 -3.86 -25.22
C LYS A 52 7.10 -4.89 -24.11
N CYS A 53 7.84 -4.51 -23.07
CA CYS A 53 8.07 -5.32 -21.86
C CYS A 53 8.37 -4.33 -20.74
N ALA A 54 7.54 -4.32 -19.70
CA ALA A 54 7.62 -3.35 -18.61
C ALA A 54 7.10 -3.95 -17.30
N ALA A 55 7.42 -3.28 -16.20
CA ALA A 55 6.96 -3.63 -14.86
C ALA A 55 6.68 -2.35 -14.06
N THR A 56 5.77 -2.45 -13.11
CA THR A 56 5.51 -1.44 -12.08
C THR A 56 6.07 -1.95 -10.75
N PHE A 57 6.47 -1.02 -9.87
CA PHE A 57 7.02 -1.34 -8.56
C PHE A 57 6.67 -0.25 -7.56
N ALA A 58 6.19 -0.66 -6.38
CA ALA A 58 5.95 0.20 -5.24
C ALA A 58 6.48 -0.48 -3.97
N ALA A 59 7.14 0.28 -3.09
CA ALA A 59 7.70 -0.27 -1.86
C ALA A 59 7.76 0.78 -0.75
N ALA A 60 7.69 0.31 0.49
CA ALA A 60 8.01 1.08 1.69
C ALA A 60 9.39 0.62 2.21
N VAL A 61 10.42 1.41 1.95
CA VAL A 61 11.80 1.10 2.37
C VAL A 61 12.00 1.56 3.81
N LEU A 62 12.32 0.61 4.70
CA LEU A 62 12.68 0.91 6.09
C LEU A 62 14.18 1.17 6.18
N TRP A 63 14.55 2.25 6.86
CA TRP A 63 15.94 2.64 7.06
C TRP A 63 16.13 3.21 8.47
N TYR A 64 17.39 3.29 8.92
CA TYR A 64 17.75 3.94 10.17
C TYR A 64 17.96 5.44 9.93
N GLU A 65 17.54 6.27 10.88
CA GLU A 65 17.96 7.68 10.91
C GLU A 65 19.38 7.78 11.50
N ASP A 66 20.13 8.81 11.08
CA ASP A 66 21.51 9.09 11.53
C ASP A 66 21.60 9.43 13.03
#